data_AF-A0A0F0LQM7-F1
#
_entry.id   AF-A0A0F0LQM7-F1
#
_cell.length_a   1.000
_cell.length_b   1.000
_cell.length_c   1.000
_cell.angle_alpha   90.00
_cell.angle_beta   90.00
_cell.angle_gamma   90.00
#
_symmetry.space_group_name_H-M   'P 1'
#
loop_
_entity.id
_entity.type
_entity.pdbx_description
1 polymer ?
#
loop_
_entity_poly.entity_id
_entity_poly.type
_entity_poly.pdbx_seq_one_letter_code
_entity_poly.pdbx_strand_id
1 'polypeptide(L)'
;MDTLTATRTSDHGPIDTDWTIDDLIQWLSDDAGQHDEALRRPLARIEALLTGTTWSGTPSTVALIRSITDAVRRDPALRRIRIGELDRQESPRMPERIPQLT
;
A
#
# COMPACT_ATOMS: atom_id res chain seq x y z
N MET A 1 33.74 8.96 5.84
CA MET A 1 32.97 9.35 7.04
C MET A 1 31.52 9.14 6.68
N ASP A 2 31.12 7.89 6.85
CA ASP A 2 29.94 7.31 6.25
C ASP A 2 28.86 7.38 7.31
N THR A 3 28.03 8.42 7.23
CA THR A 3 26.82 8.55 8.04
C THR A 3 25.86 7.44 7.67
N LEU A 4 25.94 6.34 8.42
CA LEU A 4 24.93 5.28 8.47
C LEU A 4 23.68 5.89 9.12
N THR A 5 22.85 6.54 8.32
CA THR A 5 21.54 7.01 8.74
C THR A 5 20.70 5.77 9.08
N ALA A 6 20.43 5.60 10.37
CA ALA A 6 19.58 4.55 10.90
C ALA A 6 18.31 4.42 10.05
N THR A 7 18.18 3.30 9.34
CA THR A 7 16.94 2.88 8.71
C THR A 7 15.92 2.73 9.83
N ARG A 8 15.06 3.75 10.02
CA ARG A 8 13.74 3.52 10.58
C ARG A 8 13.16 2.39 9.73
N THR A 9 12.92 1.24 10.32
CA THR A 9 12.09 0.20 9.72
C THR A 9 10.73 0.84 9.51
N SER A 10 10.53 1.45 8.33
CA SER A 10 9.26 2.00 7.93
C SER A 10 8.23 0.88 8.03
N ASP A 11 7.02 1.20 8.49
CA ASP A 11 5.88 0.26 8.53
C ASP A 11 5.63 -0.41 7.16
N HIS A 12 6.15 0.22 6.09
CA HIS A 12 6.12 -0.21 4.70
C HIS A 12 7.21 -1.23 4.29
N GLY A 13 8.14 -1.61 5.18
CA GLY A 13 9.23 -2.52 4.84
C GLY A 13 10.21 -1.93 3.81
N PRO A 14 10.62 -2.66 2.75
CA PRO A 14 11.52 -2.16 1.70
C PRO A 14 10.81 -1.25 0.67
N ILE A 15 9.51 -1.01 0.84
CA ILE A 15 8.73 -0.16 -0.06
C ILE A 15 8.98 1.31 0.30
N ASP A 16 9.45 2.09 -0.67
CA ASP A 16 9.69 3.52 -0.53
C ASP A 16 8.37 4.31 -0.65
N THR A 17 8.13 5.25 0.27
CA THR A 17 6.90 6.06 0.28
C THR A 17 6.85 7.12 -0.82
N ASP A 18 8.00 7.48 -1.40
CA ASP A 18 8.05 8.41 -2.54
C ASP A 18 7.74 7.72 -3.88
N TRP A 19 7.72 6.39 -3.90
CA TRP A 19 7.32 5.64 -5.10
C TRP A 19 5.86 5.87 -5.45
N THR A 20 5.59 5.88 -6.75
CA THR A 20 4.23 5.77 -7.26
C THR A 20 3.75 4.32 -7.26
N ILE A 21 2.44 4.12 -7.42
CA ILE A 21 1.90 2.77 -7.61
C ILE A 21 2.46 2.09 -8.87
N ASP A 22 2.76 2.85 -9.93
CA ASP A 22 3.39 2.30 -11.13
C ASP A 22 4.82 1.82 -10.86
N ASP A 23 5.62 2.60 -10.12
CA ASP A 23 6.97 2.20 -9.68
C ASP A 23 6.93 0.93 -8.83
N LEU A 24 5.96 0.84 -7.91
CA LEU A 24 5.75 -0.35 -7.08
C LEU A 24 5.43 -1.57 -7.93
N ILE A 25 4.51 -1.46 -8.90
CA ILE A 25 4.14 -2.59 -9.79
C ILE A 25 5.35 -3.01 -10.63
N GLN A 26 6.12 -2.05 -11.15
CA GLN A 26 7.33 -2.33 -11.90
C GLN A 26 8.36 -3.07 -11.05
N TRP A 27 8.58 -2.62 -9.81
CA TRP A 27 9.49 -3.26 -8.86
C TRP A 27 9.03 -4.69 -8.49
N LEU A 28 7.73 -4.91 -8.29
CA LEU A 28 7.16 -6.24 -7.99
C LEU A 28 7.16 -7.18 -9.21
N SER A 29 7.31 -6.64 -10.42
CA SER A 29 7.43 -7.42 -11.65
C SER A 29 8.84 -7.97 -11.85
N ASP A 30 9.84 -7.37 -11.21
CA ASP A 30 11.19 -7.91 -11.10
C ASP A 30 11.18 -9.01 -10.02
N ASP A 31 11.42 -10.26 -10.43
CA ASP A 31 11.06 -11.54 -9.77
C ASP A 31 11.45 -11.66 -8.28
N ALA A 32 12.37 -10.83 -7.79
CA ALA A 32 12.97 -10.92 -6.46
C ALA A 32 12.00 -10.66 -5.28
N GLY A 33 10.86 -9.99 -5.49
CA GLY A 33 9.95 -9.59 -4.40
C GLY A 33 8.69 -10.44 -4.22
N GLN A 34 8.27 -11.24 -5.21
CA GLN A 34 6.90 -11.78 -5.25
C GLN A 34 6.56 -12.79 -4.15
N HIS A 35 7.57 -13.41 -3.55
CA HIS A 35 7.43 -14.43 -2.52
C HIS A 35 7.89 -13.96 -1.13
N ASP A 36 8.31 -12.71 -1.00
CA ASP A 36 8.74 -12.19 0.31
C ASP A 36 7.53 -11.99 1.22
N GLU A 37 7.50 -12.73 2.33
CA GLU A 37 6.45 -12.62 3.34
C GLU A 37 6.50 -11.28 4.09
N ALA A 38 7.66 -10.62 4.13
CA ALA A 38 7.81 -9.29 4.72
C ALA A 38 7.00 -8.23 3.95
N LEU A 39 6.74 -8.46 2.66
CA LEU A 39 5.93 -7.57 1.82
C LEU A 39 4.42 -7.78 2.00
N ARG A 40 3.98 -8.88 2.61
CA ARG A 40 2.55 -9.19 2.72
C ARG A 40 1.79 -8.12 3.47
N ARG A 41 2.28 -7.67 4.63
CA ARG A 41 1.64 -6.61 5.43
C ARG A 41 1.57 -5.27 4.68
N PRO A 42 2.68 -4.73 4.17
CA PRO A 42 2.64 -3.43 3.51
C PRO A 42 1.84 -3.46 2.20
N LEU A 43 1.88 -4.56 1.44
CA LEU A 43 1.01 -4.71 0.26
C LEU A 43 -0.47 -4.82 0.63
N ALA A 44 -0.82 -5.53 1.71
CA ALA A 44 -2.21 -5.61 2.17
C ALA A 44 -2.75 -4.23 2.58
N ARG A 45 -1.89 -3.40 3.21
CA ARG A 45 -2.24 -2.02 3.56
C ARG A 45 -2.48 -1.16 2.32
N ILE A 46 -1.55 -1.19 1.36
CA ILE A 46 -1.68 -0.44 0.09
C ILE A 46 -2.91 -0.90 -0.70
N GLU A 47 -3.17 -2.20 -0.74
CA GLU A 47 -4.34 -2.76 -1.42
C GLU A 47 -5.65 -2.30 -0.78
N ALA A 48 -5.76 -2.36 0.55
CA ALA A 48 -6.94 -1.87 1.27
C ALA A 48 -7.18 -0.37 1.02
N LEU A 49 -6.10 0.42 0.96
CA LEU A 49 -6.14 1.85 0.63
C LEU A 49 -6.65 2.13 -0.79
N LEU A 50 -6.24 1.31 -1.76
CA LEU A 50 -6.60 1.50 -3.17
C LEU A 50 -7.98 0.97 -3.52
N THR A 51 -8.37 -0.18 -2.94
CA THR A 51 -9.58 -0.90 -3.35
C THR A 51 -10.70 -0.81 -2.32
N GLY A 52 -10.39 -0.47 -1.06
CA GLY A 52 -11.31 -0.59 0.07
C GLY A 52 -11.70 -2.03 0.40
N THR A 53 -11.02 -3.02 -0.20
CA THR A 53 -11.40 -4.43 -0.07
C THR A 53 -10.88 -5.00 1.25
N THR A 54 -11.75 -5.73 1.94
CA THR A 54 -11.33 -6.57 3.07
C THR A 54 -11.35 -8.02 2.62
N TRP A 55 -10.22 -8.71 2.77
CA TRP A 55 -10.11 -10.12 2.43
C TRP A 55 -10.74 -11.01 3.50
N SER A 56 -11.46 -12.05 3.09
CA SER A 56 -12.08 -13.02 4.01
C SER A 56 -11.08 -13.95 4.71
N GLY A 57 -9.82 -13.96 4.27
CA GLY A 57 -8.71 -14.74 4.83
C GLY A 57 -7.39 -14.02 4.63
N THR A 58 -6.26 -14.64 5.00
CA THR A 58 -4.93 -14.02 4.78
C THR A 58 -4.54 -14.15 3.30
N PRO A 59 -4.49 -13.04 2.53
CA PRO A 59 -4.09 -13.12 1.13
C PRO A 59 -2.58 -13.40 0.99
N SER A 60 -2.20 -14.05 -0.12
CA SER A 60 -0.80 -14.20 -0.50
C SER A 60 -0.27 -12.91 -1.12
N THR A 61 1.06 -12.72 -1.09
CA THR A 61 1.75 -11.60 -1.75
C THR A 61 1.34 -11.48 -3.23
N VAL A 62 1.27 -12.61 -3.96
CA VAL A 62 0.81 -12.65 -5.36
C VAL A 62 -0.65 -12.23 -5.52
N ALA A 63 -1.55 -12.63 -4.61
CA ALA A 63 -2.96 -12.22 -4.65
C ALA A 63 -3.11 -10.70 -4.46
N LEU A 64 -2.31 -10.12 -3.56
CA LEU A 64 -2.26 -8.68 -3.31
C LEU A 64 -1.73 -7.92 -4.53
N ILE A 65 -0.60 -8.36 -5.12
CA ILE A 65 -0.04 -7.78 -6.34
C ILE A 65 -1.08 -7.75 -7.46
N ARG A 66 -1.79 -8.87 -7.65
CA ARG A 66 -2.84 -8.98 -8.67
C ARG A 66 -4.01 -8.04 -8.40
N SER A 67 -4.45 -7.91 -7.15
CA SER A 67 -5.53 -6.98 -6.78
C SER A 67 -5.14 -5.52 -7.07
N ILE A 68 -3.93 -5.11 -6.66
CA ILE A 68 -3.38 -3.77 -6.92
C ILE A 68 -3.31 -3.49 -8.42
N THR A 69 -2.78 -4.45 -9.19
CA THR A 69 -2.67 -4.32 -10.66
C THR A 69 -4.05 -4.23 -11.32
N ASP A 70 -5.03 -4.99 -10.84
CA ASP A 70 -6.41 -4.93 -11.36
C ASP A 70 -7.08 -3.59 -11.01
N ALA A 71 -6.88 -3.08 -9.79
CA ALA A 71 -7.38 -1.77 -9.38
C ALA A 71 -6.84 -0.65 -10.27
N VAL A 72 -5.52 -0.66 -10.52
CA VAL A 72 -4.84 0.26 -11.44
C VAL A 72 -5.31 0.12 -12.89
N ARG A 73 -5.66 -1.10 -13.31
CA ARG A 73 -6.23 -1.35 -14.63
C ARG A 73 -7.63 -0.77 -14.77
N ARG A 74 -8.43 -0.81 -13.70
CA ARG A 74 -9.79 -0.22 -13.66
C ARG A 74 -9.75 1.30 -13.58
N ASP A 75 -8.81 1.85 -12.81
CA ASP A 75 -8.57 3.29 -12.72
C ASP A 75 -7.08 3.63 -12.95
N PRO A 76 -6.71 3.98 -14.19
CA PRO A 76 -5.34 4.36 -14.53
C PRO A 76 -4.81 5.61 -13.82
N ALA A 77 -5.68 6.42 -13.20
CA ALA A 77 -5.24 7.59 -12.44
C ALA A 77 -4.45 7.19 -11.20
N LEU A 78 -4.77 6.04 -10.60
CA LEU A 78 -4.11 5.50 -9.41
C LEU A 78 -2.60 5.28 -9.59
N ARG A 79 -2.15 5.06 -10.83
CA ARG A 79 -0.73 4.85 -11.18
C ARG A 79 0.18 5.95 -10.69
N ARG A 80 -0.30 7.20 -10.68
CA ARG A 80 0.50 8.38 -10.37
C ARG A 80 0.48 8.75 -8.89
N ILE A 81 -0.35 8.09 -8.09
CA ILE A 81 -0.45 8.38 -6.66
C ILE A 81 0.80 7.85 -5.96
N ARG A 82 1.37 8.66 -5.07
CA ARG A 82 2.49 8.25 -4.23
C ARG A 82 2.02 7.44 -3.03
N ILE A 83 2.79 6.45 -2.63
CA ILE A 83 2.46 5.58 -1.49
C ILE A 83 2.29 6.41 -0.20
N GLY A 84 3.15 7.39 0.05
CA GLY A 84 3.04 8.29 1.19
C GLY A 84 1.83 9.25 1.13
N GLU A 85 1.27 9.49 -0.05
CA GLU A 85 0.04 10.27 -0.20
C GLU A 85 -1.19 9.45 0.20
N LEU A 86 -1.23 8.17 -0.15
CA LEU A 86 -2.32 7.26 0.22
C LEU A 86 -2.50 7.19 1.74
N ASP A 87 -1.39 7.05 2.49
CA ASP A 87 -1.42 7.02 3.96
C ASP A 87 -1.97 8.33 4.57
N ARG A 88 -1.62 9.48 3.97
CA ARG A 88 -2.17 10.78 4.37
C ARG A 88 -3.67 10.89 4.07
N GLN A 89 -4.17 10.27 3.01
CA GLN A 89 -5.60 10.31 2.68
C GLN A 89 -6.46 9.46 3.63
N GLU A 90 -5.88 8.45 4.28
CA GLU A 90 -6.55 7.67 5.33
C GLU A 90 -6.73 8.45 6.65
N SER A 91 -5.82 9.38 6.94
CA SER A 91 -5.83 10.21 8.15
C SER A 91 -6.24 11.66 7.81
N PRO A 92 -7.53 12.07 7.75
CA PRO A 92 -8.59 11.83 8.75
C PRO A 92 -10.02 11.69 8.16
N ARG A 93 -10.60 10.50 8.14
CA ARG A 93 -12.06 10.34 8.06
C ARG A 93 -12.58 9.59 9.28
N MET A 94 -12.47 10.21 10.45
CA MET A 94 -13.45 9.93 11.49
C MET A 94 -14.76 10.58 11.05
N PRO A 95 -15.83 9.85 10.74
CA PRO A 95 -17.15 10.46 10.76
C PRO A 95 -17.34 10.89 12.22
N GLU A 96 -17.40 12.19 12.48
CA GLU A 96 -18.00 12.69 13.71
C GLU A 96 -19.36 12.02 13.82
N ARG A 97 -19.46 10.99 14.67
CA ARG A 97 -20.74 10.45 15.08
C ARG A 97 -21.39 11.54 15.91
N ILE A 98 -22.15 12.39 15.23
CA ILE A 98 -23.04 13.37 15.81
C ILE A 98 -23.88 12.62 16.86
N PRO A 99 -23.79 12.93 18.16
CA PRO A 99 -24.66 12.31 19.14
C PRO A 99 -26.08 12.78 18.86
N GLN A 100 -26.95 11.85 18.46
CA GLN A 100 -28.38 12.08 18.38
C GLN A 100 -28.88 12.28 19.82
N LEU A 101 -29.17 13.52 20.20
CA LEU A 101 -29.93 13.83 21.41
C LEU A 101 -31.38 13.38 21.18
N THR A 102 -31.84 12.41 21.95
CA THR A 102 -33.27 12.22 22.26
C THR A 102 -33.40 11.77 23.70
#